data_AF-A0ABD3M696-F1
#
_entry.id   AF-A0ABD3M696-F1
#
_cell.length_a   1.000
_cell.length_b   1.000
_cell.length_c   1.000
_cell.angle_alpha   90.00
_cell.angle_beta   90.00
_cell.angle_gamma   90.00
#
_symmetry.space_group_name_H-M   'P 1'
#
loop_
_entity.id
_entity.type
_entity.pdbx_description
1 polymer ?
#
loop_
_entity_poly.entity_id
_entity_poly.type
_entity_poly.pdbx_seq_one_letter_code
_entity_poly.pdbx_strand_id
1 'polypeptide(L)'
;MAAAPSPPTFPAFHHRQHGVRSIQLNAHYALSIVLVLGSFLISSSCAFHVPFSFAHRAHHHHHHHHHHHHHHHHHHHHLQSSSKDDAPTITSIIDIAYIATATQSDDCYLNDISRLLATNEFSKMTGVQLTLSNLPIATSTASSSTASSSWTNDNLSLLQRADIVCFTNRIDVQFYLDNLDKHMGIPKDMKEEDRRKLPNKPNTNDEDDNGDASSTIMMVACPDFQTARECLQSGRWISNHIYYPKNEEKMKGDGNDGGVEEANGIDVEAWVNSIVQAAGDVMERKFWGGGW
;
A
#
# COMPACT_ATOMS: atom_id res chain seq x y z
N MET A 1 15.56 23.51 -63.44
CA MET A 1 16.62 24.11 -62.60
C MET A 1 16.01 24.44 -61.25
N ALA A 2 16.17 23.57 -60.26
CA ALA A 2 15.68 23.78 -58.90
C ALA A 2 16.80 24.40 -58.06
N ALA A 3 16.52 25.54 -57.44
CA ALA A 3 17.47 26.28 -56.60
C ALA A 3 17.58 25.63 -55.22
N ALA A 4 18.82 25.42 -54.75
CA ALA A 4 19.13 24.89 -53.44
C ALA A 4 19.00 25.97 -52.35
N PRO A 5 18.52 25.64 -51.14
CA PRO A 5 18.43 26.59 -50.04
C PRO A 5 19.79 26.78 -49.35
N SER A 6 20.06 28.02 -48.96
CA SER A 6 21.27 28.46 -48.25
C SER A 6 21.27 28.06 -46.77
N PRO A 7 22.46 27.81 -46.17
CA PRO A 7 22.57 27.41 -44.77
C PRO A 7 22.38 28.59 -43.80
N PRO A 8 21.86 28.34 -42.58
CA PRO A 8 21.64 29.39 -41.58
C PRO A 8 22.94 29.79 -40.87
N THR A 9 23.09 31.10 -40.70
CA THR A 9 24.17 31.77 -39.97
C THR A 9 23.86 31.76 -38.46
N PHE A 10 24.77 31.24 -37.64
CA PHE A 10 24.65 31.29 -36.18
C PHE A 10 25.28 32.57 -35.59
N PRO A 11 24.67 33.21 -34.57
CA PRO A 11 25.27 34.34 -33.87
C PRO A 11 26.29 33.89 -32.81
N ALA A 12 27.36 34.67 -32.67
CA ALA A 12 28.41 34.47 -31.68
C ALA A 12 27.88 34.63 -30.25
N PHE A 13 28.15 33.65 -29.39
CA PHE A 13 27.78 33.65 -27.98
C PHE A 13 28.88 34.31 -27.13
N HIS A 14 28.50 35.37 -26.41
CA HIS A 14 29.32 36.00 -25.38
C HIS A 14 29.38 35.11 -24.13
N HIS A 15 30.60 34.82 -23.67
CA HIS A 15 30.88 34.11 -22.44
C HIS A 15 30.58 35.00 -21.22
N ARG A 16 29.56 34.63 -20.43
CA ARG A 16 29.26 35.26 -19.13
C ARG A 16 29.38 34.21 -18.03
N GLN A 17 30.42 34.34 -17.21
CA GLN A 17 30.59 33.57 -15.97
C GLN A 17 29.66 34.10 -14.89
N HIS A 18 28.94 33.22 -14.19
CA HIS A 18 28.51 33.28 -12.78
C HIS A 18 27.86 31.90 -12.52
N GLY A 19 28.31 31.03 -11.61
CA GLY A 19 28.32 31.20 -10.16
C GLY A 19 27.28 30.24 -9.58
N VAL A 20 27.63 28.95 -9.43
CA VAL A 20 26.73 27.93 -8.88
C VAL A 20 26.64 28.11 -7.37
N ARG A 21 25.46 28.52 -6.91
CA ARG A 21 25.09 28.54 -5.49
C ARG A 21 24.68 27.14 -5.07
N SER A 22 25.23 26.72 -3.93
CA SER A 22 24.82 25.58 -3.12
C SER A 22 23.30 25.50 -2.99
N ILE A 23 22.70 24.42 -3.45
CA ILE A 23 21.29 24.10 -3.22
C ILE A 23 21.18 23.63 -1.77
N GLN A 24 20.74 24.51 -0.88
CA GLN A 24 20.15 24.08 0.39
C GLN A 24 18.76 23.53 0.08
N LEU A 25 18.66 22.20 -0.06
CA LEU A 25 17.37 21.52 0.02
C LEU A 25 16.82 21.76 1.43
N ASN A 26 15.61 22.32 1.50
CA ASN A 26 14.91 22.69 2.73
C ASN A 26 14.77 21.50 3.69
N ALA A 27 15.60 21.48 4.74
CA ALA A 27 15.43 20.66 5.93
C ALA A 27 14.08 20.90 6.65
N HIS A 28 13.34 21.97 6.29
CA HIS A 28 12.02 22.28 6.82
C HIS A 28 10.89 21.32 6.40
N TYR A 29 11.00 20.64 5.24
CA TYR A 29 9.94 19.71 4.80
C TYR A 29 10.04 18.35 5.50
N ALA A 30 11.26 17.84 5.68
CA ALA A 30 11.49 16.61 6.45
C ALA A 30 11.12 16.78 7.94
N LEU A 31 11.39 17.95 8.54
CA LEU A 31 11.02 18.22 9.93
C LEU A 31 9.50 18.35 10.13
N SER A 32 8.77 18.89 9.16
CA SER A 32 7.32 19.06 9.24
C SER A 32 6.57 17.71 9.19
N ILE A 33 7.04 16.77 8.37
CA ILE A 33 6.46 15.41 8.28
C ILE A 33 6.68 14.62 9.58
N VAL A 34 7.87 14.72 10.18
CA VAL A 34 8.17 14.07 11.47
C VAL A 34 7.34 14.67 12.63
N LEU A 35 7.02 15.97 12.60
CA LEU A 35 6.21 16.61 13.64
C LEU A 35 4.71 16.30 13.55
N VAL A 36 4.16 16.11 12.35
CA VAL A 36 2.74 15.73 12.18
C VAL A 36 2.51 14.27 12.57
N LEU A 37 3.44 13.36 12.24
CA LEU A 37 3.37 11.96 12.68
C LEU A 37 3.69 11.80 14.18
N GLY A 38 4.62 12.59 14.71
CA GLY A 38 4.95 12.58 16.15
C GLY A 38 3.81 13.08 17.05
N SER A 39 2.99 14.02 16.57
CA SER A 39 1.87 14.57 17.35
C SER A 39 0.69 13.59 17.49
N PHE A 40 0.55 12.62 16.59
CA PHE A 40 -0.47 11.56 16.70
C PHE A 40 -0.06 10.39 17.60
N LEU A 41 1.24 10.25 17.95
CA LEU A 41 1.75 9.12 18.72
C LEU A 41 2.05 9.41 20.20
N ILE A 42 1.93 10.65 20.68
CA ILE A 42 2.32 11.02 22.06
C ILE A 42 1.17 10.93 23.08
N SER A 43 -0.08 10.66 22.69
CA SER A 43 -1.21 10.63 23.64
C SER A 43 -1.65 9.23 24.12
N SER A 44 -0.78 8.21 24.10
CA SER A 44 -1.12 6.91 24.68
C SER A 44 0.05 6.22 25.36
N SER A 45 0.36 6.67 26.58
CA SER A 45 1.26 6.00 27.51
C SER A 45 0.45 5.21 28.54
N CYS A 46 0.09 3.96 28.22
CA CYS A 46 -0.29 2.97 29.22
C CYS A 46 0.81 1.90 29.29
N ALA A 47 1.60 1.98 30.36
CA ALA A 47 2.70 1.10 30.66
C ALA A 47 2.21 -0.35 30.90
N PHE A 48 2.62 -1.29 30.04
CA PHE A 48 2.63 -2.72 30.34
C PHE A 48 4.07 -3.19 30.50
N HIS A 49 4.44 -3.52 31.73
CA HIS A 49 5.71 -4.13 32.10
C HIS A 49 5.54 -5.66 32.01
N VAL A 50 6.32 -6.34 31.17
CA VAL A 50 6.46 -7.80 31.17
C VAL A 50 7.96 -8.12 31.28
N PRO A 51 8.44 -8.84 32.31
CA PRO A 51 9.83 -9.21 32.40
C PRO A 51 10.06 -10.53 31.63
N PHE A 52 10.82 -10.47 30.54
CA PHE A 52 11.40 -11.66 29.90
C PHE A 52 12.90 -11.68 30.15
N SER A 53 13.36 -12.60 30.99
CA SER A 53 14.78 -12.87 31.21
C SER A 53 15.29 -13.82 30.11
N PHE A 54 16.13 -13.34 29.20
CA PHE A 54 16.88 -14.17 28.27
C PHE A 54 18.34 -14.26 28.70
N ALA A 55 18.80 -15.47 29.01
CA ALA A 55 20.19 -15.77 29.29
C ALA A 55 20.96 -15.88 27.96
N HIS A 56 21.85 -14.93 27.67
CA HIS A 56 22.78 -15.00 26.54
C HIS A 56 24.01 -15.84 26.90
N ARG A 57 24.23 -16.93 26.16
CA ARG A 57 25.49 -17.69 26.14
C ARG A 57 26.35 -17.13 25.02
N ALA A 58 27.38 -16.36 25.39
CA ALA A 58 28.37 -15.81 24.46
C ALA A 58 29.35 -16.92 24.02
N HIS A 59 29.48 -17.12 22.72
CA HIS A 59 30.59 -17.86 22.10
C HIS A 59 31.23 -16.97 21.05
N HIS A 60 32.50 -16.62 21.28
CA HIS A 60 33.32 -15.80 20.40
C HIS A 60 34.04 -16.70 19.39
N HIS A 61 33.76 -16.52 18.09
CA HIS A 61 34.61 -17.05 17.03
C HIS A 61 35.17 -15.90 16.20
N HIS A 62 36.50 -15.78 16.24
CA HIS A 62 37.28 -14.86 15.42
C HIS A 62 37.43 -15.44 14.01
N HIS A 63 37.01 -14.68 13.00
CA HIS A 63 37.32 -14.99 11.60
C HIS A 63 38.12 -13.84 10.97
N HIS A 64 39.23 -14.22 10.33
CA HIS A 64 40.16 -13.34 9.64
C HIS A 64 39.55 -12.79 8.35
N HIS A 65 39.68 -11.48 8.14
CA HIS A 65 39.27 -10.81 6.91
C HIS A 65 40.39 -10.84 5.87
N HIS A 66 40.11 -11.42 4.70
CA HIS A 66 40.91 -11.21 3.49
C HIS A 66 40.34 -10.02 2.72
N HIS A 67 41.16 -9.00 2.52
CA HIS A 67 40.83 -7.82 1.72
C HIS A 67 41.07 -8.11 0.24
N HIS A 68 39.98 -8.24 -0.53
CA HIS A 68 40.05 -8.16 -1.98
C HIS A 68 39.72 -6.73 -2.42
N HIS A 69 40.72 -6.05 -2.98
CA HIS A 69 40.57 -4.75 -3.62
C HIS A 69 39.89 -4.95 -4.98
N HIS A 70 38.66 -4.50 -5.12
CA HIS A 70 38.00 -4.37 -6.41
C HIS A 70 38.20 -2.95 -6.95
N HIS A 71 38.76 -2.87 -8.15
CA HIS A 71 38.90 -1.64 -8.91
C HIS A 71 37.53 -1.16 -9.40
N HIS A 72 37.10 0.01 -8.94
CA HIS A 72 35.91 0.67 -9.48
C HIS A 72 36.25 1.31 -10.84
N HIS A 73 35.79 0.70 -11.92
CA HIS A 73 35.69 1.36 -13.21
C HIS A 73 34.49 2.33 -13.18
N HIS A 74 34.79 3.62 -13.14
CA HIS A 74 33.80 4.67 -13.29
C HIS A 74 33.31 4.72 -14.74
N HIS A 75 32.18 4.07 -15.01
CA HIS A 75 31.40 4.34 -16.21
C HIS A 75 30.65 5.67 -16.01
N HIS A 76 31.20 6.73 -16.59
CA HIS A 76 30.49 8.00 -16.77
C HIS A 76 29.32 7.77 -17.73
N HIS A 77 28.12 7.52 -17.18
CA HIS A 77 26.90 7.62 -17.96
C HIS A 77 26.65 9.09 -18.29
N HIS A 78 26.87 9.41 -19.56
CA HIS A 78 26.50 10.65 -20.21
C HIS A 78 24.97 10.75 -20.20
N LEU A 79 24.42 11.41 -19.17
CA LEU A 79 23.02 11.81 -19.14
C LEU A 79 22.80 12.87 -20.22
N GLN A 80 22.13 12.45 -21.30
CA GLN A 80 21.60 13.34 -22.31
C GLN A 80 20.43 14.12 -21.71
N SER A 81 20.70 15.36 -21.29
CA SER A 81 19.68 16.33 -20.90
C SER A 81 18.95 16.82 -22.15
N SER A 82 17.87 16.13 -22.53
CA SER A 82 16.91 16.61 -23.54
C SER A 82 15.84 17.46 -22.88
N SER A 83 15.85 18.74 -23.22
CA SER A 83 14.98 19.83 -22.81
C SER A 83 13.52 19.68 -23.26
N LYS A 84 12.58 19.86 -22.32
CA LYS A 84 11.43 20.80 -22.35
C LYS A 84 10.74 20.76 -20.99
N ASP A 85 10.74 21.92 -20.32
CA ASP A 85 10.36 22.15 -18.92
C ASP A 85 8.86 22.05 -18.64
N ASP A 86 8.28 20.86 -18.77
CA ASP A 86 7.18 20.44 -17.90
C ASP A 86 7.78 19.38 -16.99
N ALA A 87 8.35 19.81 -15.85
CA ALA A 87 8.84 18.87 -14.86
C ALA A 87 7.69 17.92 -14.54
N PRO A 88 7.79 16.62 -14.87
CA PRO A 88 6.72 15.69 -14.55
C PRO A 88 6.60 15.71 -13.04
N THR A 89 5.52 16.29 -12.53
CA THR A 89 5.15 16.12 -11.13
C THR A 89 5.02 14.61 -10.98
N ILE A 90 6.02 13.96 -10.37
CA ILE A 90 6.00 12.53 -10.13
C ILE A 90 4.92 12.32 -9.06
N THR A 91 3.67 12.25 -9.50
CA THR A 91 2.54 11.90 -8.65
C THR A 91 2.65 10.41 -8.43
N SER A 92 3.06 10.02 -7.23
CA SER A 92 2.98 8.61 -6.85
C SER A 92 1.50 8.20 -6.87
N ILE A 93 1.22 7.06 -7.48
CA ILE A 93 -0.13 6.48 -7.55
C ILE A 93 -0.19 5.35 -6.52
N ILE A 94 -1.29 5.31 -5.77
CA ILE A 94 -1.62 4.20 -4.88
C ILE A 94 -2.92 3.57 -5.37
N ASP A 95 -2.82 2.33 -5.83
CA ASP A 95 -3.94 1.58 -6.38
C ASP A 95 -4.69 0.84 -5.27
N ILE A 96 -6.00 1.09 -5.18
CA ILE A 96 -6.88 0.52 -4.16
C ILE A 96 -7.90 -0.40 -4.85
N ALA A 97 -7.90 -1.68 -4.48
CA ALA A 97 -8.92 -2.64 -4.90
C ALA A 97 -10.08 -2.62 -3.90
N TYR A 98 -11.27 -2.22 -4.35
CA TYR A 98 -12.49 -2.28 -3.55
C TYR A 98 -13.24 -3.57 -3.85
N ILE A 99 -13.53 -4.36 -2.81
CA ILE A 99 -14.10 -5.69 -2.93
C ILE A 99 -15.41 -5.74 -2.16
N ALA A 100 -16.49 -6.01 -2.89
CA ALA A 100 -17.84 -6.12 -2.35
C ALA A 100 -18.62 -7.25 -3.03
N THR A 101 -19.41 -7.99 -2.25
CA THR A 101 -20.45 -8.88 -2.79
C THR A 101 -21.60 -8.09 -3.42
N ALA A 102 -22.02 -8.47 -4.62
CA ALA A 102 -23.07 -7.78 -5.41
C ALA A 102 -24.51 -7.84 -4.80
N THR A 103 -24.67 -8.29 -3.56
CA THR A 103 -25.98 -8.52 -2.94
C THR A 103 -26.59 -7.29 -2.28
N GLN A 104 -25.83 -6.20 -2.12
CA GLN A 104 -26.32 -4.93 -1.58
C GLN A 104 -26.17 -3.84 -2.62
N SER A 105 -26.98 -2.78 -2.54
CA SER A 105 -26.85 -1.58 -3.38
C SER A 105 -25.60 -0.78 -2.98
N ASP A 106 -24.44 -1.44 -2.96
CA ASP A 106 -23.16 -1.00 -2.43
C ASP A 106 -22.48 0.06 -3.30
N ASP A 107 -23.11 0.43 -4.42
CA ASP A 107 -22.74 1.59 -5.22
C ASP A 107 -22.81 2.90 -4.41
N CYS A 108 -23.60 2.97 -3.33
CA CYS A 108 -23.65 4.15 -2.48
C CYS A 108 -22.31 4.40 -1.76
N TYR A 109 -21.74 3.37 -1.11
CA TYR A 109 -20.48 3.50 -0.38
C TYR A 109 -19.30 3.78 -1.30
N LEU A 110 -19.24 3.11 -2.46
CA LEU A 110 -18.13 3.30 -3.41
C LEU A 110 -18.01 4.76 -3.86
N ASN A 111 -19.14 5.39 -4.19
CA ASN A 111 -19.17 6.81 -4.60
C ASN A 111 -18.76 7.75 -3.45
N ASP A 112 -19.24 7.47 -2.23
CA ASP A 112 -18.88 8.28 -1.06
C ASP A 112 -17.40 8.15 -0.70
N ILE A 113 -16.85 6.94 -0.71
CA ILE A 113 -15.42 6.67 -0.50
C ILE A 113 -14.61 7.38 -1.58
N SER A 114 -14.96 7.22 -2.86
CA SER A 114 -14.26 7.88 -3.96
C SER A 114 -14.26 9.40 -3.82
N ARG A 115 -15.39 9.99 -3.42
CA ARG A 115 -15.51 11.43 -3.18
C ARG A 115 -14.64 11.88 -2.02
N LEU A 116 -14.72 11.19 -0.88
CA LEU A 116 -13.97 11.53 0.33
C LEU A 116 -12.46 11.41 0.11
N LEU A 117 -11.98 10.34 -0.56
CA LEU A 117 -10.57 10.15 -0.92
C LEU A 117 -10.04 11.27 -1.85
N ALA A 118 -10.86 11.70 -2.82
CA ALA A 118 -10.48 12.78 -3.73
C ALA A 118 -10.37 14.15 -3.01
N THR A 119 -11.18 14.38 -1.98
CA THR A 119 -11.17 15.64 -1.22
C THR A 119 -10.27 15.63 0.01
N ASN A 120 -9.72 14.48 0.39
CA ASN A 120 -8.94 14.30 1.61
C ASN A 120 -7.68 15.19 1.62
N GLU A 121 -7.33 15.73 2.79
CA GLU A 121 -6.15 16.60 2.94
C GLU A 121 -4.85 15.86 2.64
N PHE A 122 -4.77 14.56 2.91
CA PHE A 122 -3.60 13.72 2.61
C PHE A 122 -3.21 13.80 1.14
N SER A 123 -4.15 13.60 0.21
CA SER A 123 -3.89 13.64 -1.24
C SER A 123 -3.42 15.03 -1.67
N LYS A 124 -3.99 16.09 -1.09
CA LYS A 124 -3.60 17.48 -1.38
C LYS A 124 -2.19 17.82 -0.86
N MET A 125 -1.87 17.36 0.34
CA MET A 125 -0.58 17.66 1.00
C MET A 125 0.57 16.89 0.36
N THR A 126 0.33 15.63 -0.01
CA THR A 126 1.37 14.73 -0.52
C THR A 126 1.49 14.74 -2.04
N GLY A 127 0.46 15.20 -2.76
CA GLY A 127 0.37 15.10 -4.22
C GLY A 127 0.18 13.67 -4.72
N VAL A 128 -0.11 12.72 -3.83
CA VAL A 128 -0.37 11.32 -4.18
C VAL A 128 -1.78 11.17 -4.72
N GLN A 129 -1.90 10.39 -5.79
CA GLN A 129 -3.19 10.04 -6.38
C GLN A 129 -3.65 8.69 -5.83
N LEU A 130 -4.83 8.67 -5.22
CA LEU A 130 -5.49 7.45 -4.77
C LEU A 130 -6.49 6.99 -5.83
N THR A 131 -6.27 5.81 -6.42
CA THR A 131 -7.11 5.25 -7.50
C THR A 131 -7.93 4.09 -6.96
N LEU A 132 -9.25 4.24 -6.91
CA LEU A 132 -10.16 3.22 -6.42
C LEU A 132 -10.73 2.40 -7.60
N SER A 133 -10.50 1.09 -7.59
CA SER A 133 -11.00 0.18 -8.62
C SER A 133 -11.93 -0.87 -8.01
N ASN A 134 -13.17 -0.93 -8.49
CA ASN A 134 -14.16 -1.90 -8.01
C ASN A 134 -13.89 -3.30 -8.60
N LEU A 135 -13.81 -4.30 -7.72
CA LEU A 135 -13.67 -5.70 -8.07
C LEU A 135 -14.88 -6.46 -7.52
N PRO A 136 -15.92 -6.68 -8.36
CA PRO A 136 -17.13 -7.34 -7.92
C PRO A 136 -16.85 -8.82 -7.64
N ILE A 137 -17.27 -9.29 -6.47
CA ILE A 137 -17.30 -10.72 -6.15
C ILE A 137 -18.70 -11.26 -6.44
N ALA A 138 -18.78 -12.15 -7.42
CA ALA A 138 -20.01 -12.90 -7.68
C ALA A 138 -20.22 -13.91 -6.56
N THR A 139 -21.20 -13.65 -5.70
CA THR A 139 -21.71 -14.65 -4.76
C THR A 139 -22.41 -15.75 -5.55
N SER A 140 -21.95 -16.98 -5.45
CA SER A 140 -22.69 -18.14 -5.94
C SER A 140 -23.93 -18.34 -5.07
N THR A 141 -24.98 -17.56 -5.28
CA THR A 141 -26.28 -17.78 -4.66
C THR A 141 -26.89 -19.04 -5.26
N ALA A 142 -26.52 -20.18 -4.66
CA ALA A 142 -27.09 -21.52 -4.51
C ALA A 142 -28.02 -22.17 -5.56
N SER A 143 -28.44 -21.50 -6.63
CA SER A 143 -29.54 -21.98 -7.49
C SER A 143 -29.14 -22.24 -8.95
N SER A 144 -27.94 -21.85 -9.37
CA SER A 144 -27.43 -22.20 -10.70
C SER A 144 -26.07 -22.89 -10.58
N SER A 145 -26.06 -24.20 -10.82
CA SER A 145 -24.91 -25.10 -10.74
C SER A 145 -23.82 -24.86 -11.80
N THR A 146 -23.80 -23.69 -12.44
CA THR A 146 -22.94 -23.40 -13.60
C THR A 146 -22.17 -22.08 -13.49
N ALA A 147 -22.39 -21.27 -12.45
CA ALA A 147 -21.63 -20.04 -12.25
C ALA A 147 -20.33 -20.31 -11.49
N SER A 148 -19.30 -20.77 -12.20
CA SER A 148 -17.92 -20.66 -11.72
C SER A 148 -17.55 -19.17 -11.69
N SER A 149 -17.67 -18.53 -10.53
CA SER A 149 -17.19 -17.17 -10.25
C SER A 149 -15.65 -17.11 -10.20
N SER A 150 -15.00 -17.59 -11.24
CA SER A 150 -13.55 -17.41 -11.38
C SER A 150 -13.26 -15.93 -11.68
N TRP A 151 -12.24 -15.37 -11.02
CA TRP A 151 -11.71 -14.07 -11.43
C TRP A 151 -11.32 -14.08 -12.91
N THR A 152 -11.64 -12.99 -13.61
CA THR A 152 -11.15 -12.73 -14.97
C THR A 152 -9.68 -12.31 -14.92
N ASN A 153 -8.99 -12.36 -16.07
CA ASN A 153 -7.61 -11.87 -16.17
C ASN A 153 -7.50 -10.37 -15.82
N ASP A 154 -8.53 -9.58 -16.10
CA ASP A 154 -8.58 -8.16 -15.77
C ASP A 154 -8.63 -7.95 -14.24
N ASN A 155 -9.43 -8.75 -13.53
CA ASN A 155 -9.49 -8.73 -12.07
C ASN A 155 -8.13 -9.09 -11.45
N LEU A 156 -7.46 -10.10 -12.01
CA LEU A 156 -6.12 -10.49 -11.56
C LEU A 156 -5.10 -9.38 -11.79
N SER A 157 -5.12 -8.75 -12.97
CA SER A 157 -4.23 -7.63 -13.31
C SER A 157 -4.47 -6.40 -12.41
N LEU A 158 -5.71 -6.16 -12.00
CA LEU A 158 -6.07 -5.13 -11.03
C LEU A 158 -5.46 -5.46 -9.66
N LEU A 159 -5.69 -6.68 -9.16
CA LEU A 159 -5.17 -7.13 -7.86
C LEU A 159 -3.63 -7.18 -7.82
N GLN A 160 -2.98 -7.55 -8.93
CA GLN A 160 -1.51 -7.53 -9.05
C GLN A 160 -0.94 -6.11 -8.95
N ARG A 161 -1.70 -5.08 -9.33
CA ARG A 161 -1.26 -3.68 -9.22
C ARG A 161 -1.69 -3.03 -7.91
N ALA A 162 -2.74 -3.54 -7.26
CA ALA A 162 -3.24 -3.00 -6.02
C ALA A 162 -2.18 -3.00 -4.91
N ASP A 163 -2.10 -1.86 -4.22
CA ASP A 163 -1.30 -1.65 -3.02
C ASP A 163 -2.15 -1.91 -1.75
N ILE A 164 -3.44 -1.58 -1.82
CA ILE A 164 -4.40 -1.71 -0.72
C ILE A 164 -5.64 -2.45 -1.21
N VAL A 165 -6.16 -3.37 -0.40
CA VAL A 165 -7.49 -3.97 -0.60
C VAL A 165 -8.47 -3.47 0.46
N CYS A 166 -9.68 -3.13 0.04
CA CYS A 166 -10.78 -2.72 0.90
C CYS A 166 -11.91 -3.72 0.80
N PHE A 167 -12.41 -4.21 1.94
CA PHE A 167 -13.53 -5.17 2.01
C PHE A 167 -14.75 -4.48 2.62
N THR A 168 -15.97 -4.70 2.13
CA THR A 168 -17.16 -4.09 2.79
C THR A 168 -17.61 -4.88 4.01
N ASN A 169 -17.26 -6.17 4.08
CA ASN A 169 -17.63 -7.03 5.19
C ASN A 169 -16.73 -8.28 5.28
N ARG A 170 -16.87 -9.06 6.36
CA ARG A 170 -16.11 -10.30 6.59
C ARG A 170 -16.33 -11.39 5.53
N ILE A 171 -17.50 -11.43 4.88
CA ILE A 171 -17.83 -12.45 3.88
C ILE A 171 -17.01 -12.19 2.61
N ASP A 172 -16.78 -10.92 2.25
CA ASP A 172 -15.93 -10.56 1.12
C ASP A 172 -14.49 -11.06 1.30
N VAL A 173 -13.96 -11.01 2.54
CA VAL A 173 -12.61 -11.51 2.86
C VAL A 173 -12.52 -13.00 2.55
N GLN A 174 -13.51 -13.78 2.98
CA GLN A 174 -13.54 -15.23 2.74
C GLN A 174 -13.63 -15.54 1.25
N PHE A 175 -14.54 -14.86 0.53
CA PHE A 175 -14.66 -15.07 -0.92
C PHE A 175 -13.40 -14.64 -1.67
N TYR A 176 -12.74 -13.57 -1.24
CA TYR A 176 -11.47 -13.14 -1.80
C TYR A 176 -10.40 -14.24 -1.66
N LEU A 177 -10.23 -14.76 -0.44
CA LEU A 177 -9.25 -15.79 -0.14
C LEU A 177 -9.54 -17.10 -0.88
N ASP A 178 -10.81 -17.51 -0.97
CA ASP A 178 -11.21 -18.71 -1.71
C ASP A 178 -10.93 -18.58 -3.22
N ASN A 179 -11.17 -17.40 -3.79
CA ASN A 179 -10.86 -17.13 -5.20
C ASN A 179 -9.35 -17.06 -5.46
N LEU A 180 -8.60 -16.48 -4.52
CA LEU A 180 -7.15 -16.43 -4.57
C LEU A 180 -6.55 -17.86 -4.52
N ASP A 181 -7.03 -18.69 -3.60
CA ASP A 181 -6.59 -20.09 -3.47
C ASP A 181 -6.93 -20.92 -4.70
N LYS A 182 -8.13 -20.75 -5.26
CA LYS A 182 -8.52 -21.38 -6.51
C LYS A 182 -7.60 -20.96 -7.66
N HIS A 183 -7.26 -19.66 -7.75
CA HIS A 183 -6.37 -19.15 -8.78
C HIS A 183 -4.95 -19.70 -8.64
N MET A 184 -4.45 -19.78 -7.41
CA MET A 184 -3.12 -20.32 -7.10
C MET A 184 -3.05 -21.86 -7.12
N GLY A 185 -4.16 -22.56 -7.40
CA GLY A 185 -4.22 -24.02 -7.42
C GLY A 185 -4.01 -24.66 -6.05
N ILE A 186 -4.34 -23.95 -4.96
CA ILE A 186 -4.15 -24.41 -3.59
C ILE A 186 -5.22 -25.46 -3.26
N PRO A 187 -4.82 -26.68 -2.84
CA PRO A 187 -5.77 -27.71 -2.42
C PRO A 187 -6.60 -27.29 -1.21
N LYS A 188 -7.90 -27.62 -1.22
CA LYS A 188 -8.83 -27.30 -0.12
C LYS A 188 -8.50 -28.01 1.20
N ASP A 189 -7.77 -29.12 1.13
CA ASP A 189 -7.33 -29.93 2.26
C ASP A 189 -5.95 -29.50 2.82
N MET A 190 -5.37 -28.41 2.30
CA MET A 190 -4.15 -27.83 2.85
C MET A 190 -4.37 -27.43 4.31
N LYS A 191 -3.40 -27.76 5.17
CA LYS A 191 -3.43 -27.39 6.58
C LYS A 191 -3.48 -25.87 6.74
N GLU A 192 -4.28 -25.40 7.68
CA GLU A 192 -4.46 -23.98 7.95
C GLU A 192 -3.12 -23.26 8.21
N GLU A 193 -2.20 -23.88 8.96
CA GLU A 193 -0.88 -23.31 9.24
C GLU A 193 -0.01 -23.08 7.99
N ASP A 194 -0.17 -23.93 6.96
CA ASP A 194 0.54 -23.76 5.70
C ASP A 194 -0.19 -22.75 4.80
N ARG A 195 -1.53 -22.69 4.87
CA ARG A 195 -2.32 -21.65 4.18
C ARG A 195 -2.00 -20.24 4.68
N ARG A 196 -1.68 -20.08 5.96
CA ARG A 196 -1.27 -18.80 6.55
C ARG A 196 0.04 -18.25 6.00
N LYS A 197 0.90 -19.10 5.44
CA LYS A 197 2.19 -18.71 4.83
C LYS A 197 2.04 -18.29 3.36
N LEU A 198 0.85 -18.48 2.78
CA LEU A 198 0.58 -18.13 1.40
C LEU A 198 0.49 -16.60 1.25
N PRO A 199 0.86 -16.06 0.08
CA PRO A 199 0.73 -14.63 -0.18
C PRO A 199 -0.74 -14.19 -0.13
N ASN A 200 -0.93 -12.92 0.19
CA ASN A 200 -2.23 -12.26 0.19
C ASN A 200 -2.55 -11.56 -1.14
N LYS A 201 -1.73 -11.79 -2.17
CA LYS A 201 -1.80 -11.14 -3.49
C LYS A 201 -1.51 -12.19 -4.58
N PRO A 202 -2.18 -12.15 -5.75
CA PRO A 202 -1.84 -13.03 -6.86
C PRO A 202 -0.42 -12.77 -7.36
N ASN A 203 0.32 -13.83 -7.70
CA ASN A 203 1.69 -13.73 -8.21
C ASN A 203 1.72 -12.91 -9.51
N THR A 204 2.67 -12.00 -9.62
CA THR A 204 3.10 -11.46 -10.91
C THR A 204 3.98 -12.51 -11.58
N ASN A 205 3.72 -12.85 -12.83
CA ASN A 205 4.56 -13.82 -13.57
C ASN A 205 5.98 -13.30 -13.82
N ASP A 206 6.25 -12.05 -13.46
CA ASP A 206 7.54 -11.41 -13.51
C ASP A 206 8.36 -11.91 -12.30
N GLU A 207 8.83 -13.15 -12.39
CA GLU A 207 9.93 -13.68 -11.58
C GLU A 207 11.20 -12.89 -11.96
N ASP A 208 11.26 -11.62 -11.58
CA ASP A 208 12.51 -10.89 -11.59
C ASP A 208 13.42 -11.59 -10.58
N ASP A 209 14.39 -12.33 -11.11
CA ASP A 209 15.38 -13.20 -10.45
C ASP A 209 16.25 -12.47 -9.39
N ASN A 210 15.95 -11.20 -9.10
CA ASN A 210 16.62 -10.36 -8.12
C ASN A 210 16.15 -10.58 -6.68
N GLY A 211 15.18 -11.48 -6.43
CA GLY A 211 14.88 -11.99 -5.08
C GLY A 211 14.38 -10.94 -4.08
N ASP A 212 13.93 -9.77 -4.54
CA ASP A 212 13.38 -8.73 -3.67
C ASP A 212 11.91 -9.04 -3.35
N ALA A 213 11.74 -9.97 -2.40
CA ALA A 213 10.43 -10.39 -1.89
C ALA A 213 9.70 -9.28 -1.09
N SER A 214 10.30 -8.09 -0.91
CA SER A 214 9.72 -7.02 -0.09
C SER A 214 8.57 -6.26 -0.78
N SER A 215 8.50 -6.32 -2.12
CA SER A 215 7.52 -5.57 -2.92
C SER A 215 6.11 -6.18 -2.94
N THR A 216 5.88 -7.36 -2.36
CA THR A 216 4.70 -8.18 -2.70
C THR A 216 3.54 -8.06 -1.70
N ILE A 217 3.71 -7.37 -0.58
CA ILE A 217 2.69 -7.40 0.48
C ILE A 217 1.63 -6.32 0.28
N MET A 218 0.39 -6.74 0.03
CA MET A 218 -0.78 -5.85 -0.07
C MET A 218 -1.31 -5.49 1.32
N MET A 219 -1.60 -4.21 1.57
CA MET A 219 -2.26 -3.77 2.81
C MET A 219 -3.77 -3.97 2.73
N VAL A 220 -4.46 -3.98 3.88
CA VAL A 220 -5.92 -4.08 3.93
C VAL A 220 -6.53 -2.99 4.81
N ALA A 221 -7.61 -2.37 4.31
CA ALA A 221 -8.43 -1.42 5.06
C ALA A 221 -9.85 -1.97 5.24
N CYS A 222 -10.22 -2.24 6.50
CA CYS A 222 -11.50 -2.82 6.88
C CYS A 222 -12.44 -1.76 7.47
N PRO A 223 -13.76 -1.86 7.26
CA PRO A 223 -14.76 -0.92 7.76
C PRO A 223 -15.00 -1.09 9.26
N ASP A 224 -14.73 -2.27 9.80
CA ASP A 224 -14.96 -2.58 11.20
C ASP A 224 -13.94 -3.59 11.76
N PHE A 225 -14.00 -3.77 13.09
CA PHE A 225 -13.18 -4.73 13.81
C PHE A 225 -13.44 -6.19 13.40
N GLN A 226 -14.68 -6.54 13.04
CA GLN A 226 -15.01 -7.94 12.70
C GLN A 226 -14.35 -8.36 11.39
N THR A 227 -14.34 -7.47 10.41
CA THR A 227 -13.70 -7.67 9.11
C THR A 227 -12.18 -7.66 9.26
N ALA A 228 -11.62 -6.75 10.07
CA ALA A 228 -10.19 -6.76 10.42
C ALA A 228 -9.75 -8.06 11.12
N ARG A 229 -10.58 -8.58 12.03
CA ARG A 229 -10.34 -9.86 12.72
C ARG A 229 -10.32 -11.03 11.75
N GLU A 230 -11.20 -11.05 10.76
CA GLU A 230 -11.21 -12.08 9.72
C GLU A 230 -9.90 -12.07 8.90
N CYS A 231 -9.45 -10.89 8.47
CA CYS A 231 -8.17 -10.72 7.78
C CYS A 231 -7.00 -11.24 8.63
N LEU A 232 -6.96 -10.92 9.92
CA LEU A 232 -5.92 -11.41 10.83
C LEU A 232 -5.98 -12.92 11.04
N GLN A 233 -7.18 -13.50 11.20
CA GLN A 233 -7.37 -14.93 11.44
C GLN A 233 -6.97 -15.80 10.26
N SER A 234 -7.09 -15.27 9.03
CA SER A 234 -6.58 -15.91 7.81
C SER A 234 -5.06 -16.11 7.81
N GLY A 235 -4.34 -15.34 8.64
CA GLY A 235 -2.88 -15.29 8.74
C GLY A 235 -2.15 -14.77 7.51
N ARG A 236 -2.86 -14.37 6.43
CA ARG A 236 -2.23 -13.81 5.22
C ARG A 236 -1.87 -12.33 5.36
N TRP A 237 -2.46 -11.67 6.34
CA TRP A 237 -2.08 -10.32 6.75
C TRP A 237 -1.52 -10.36 8.16
N ILE A 238 -0.41 -9.65 8.37
CA ILE A 238 0.10 -9.37 9.71
C ILE A 238 -0.61 -8.15 10.28
N SER A 239 -0.65 -8.01 11.61
CA SER A 239 -1.36 -6.93 12.31
C SER A 239 -1.01 -5.53 11.81
N ASN A 240 0.25 -5.30 11.42
CA ASN A 240 0.73 -4.00 10.97
C ASN A 240 0.26 -3.64 9.56
N HIS A 241 -0.41 -4.54 8.84
CA HIS A 241 -0.93 -4.30 7.48
C HIS A 241 -2.46 -4.22 7.46
N ILE A 242 -3.09 -4.19 8.64
CA ILE A 242 -4.55 -4.20 8.78
C ILE A 242 -4.97 -2.88 9.44
N TYR A 243 -5.68 -2.05 8.67
CA TYR A 243 -6.20 -0.76 9.11
C TYR A 243 -7.71 -0.86 9.25
N TYR A 244 -8.26 -0.31 10.32
CA TYR A 244 -9.69 -0.26 10.56
C TYR A 244 -10.03 0.86 11.55
N PRO A 245 -11.27 1.37 11.56
CA PRO A 245 -11.71 2.36 12.54
C PRO A 245 -11.52 1.85 13.97
N LYS A 246 -10.61 2.50 14.71
CA LYS A 246 -10.51 2.31 16.15
C LYS A 246 -11.56 3.20 16.77
N ASN A 247 -12.74 2.66 17.07
CA ASN A 247 -13.78 3.41 17.77
C ASN A 247 -13.29 3.74 19.19
N GLU A 248 -12.63 4.88 19.37
CA GLU A 248 -12.07 5.32 20.65
C GLU A 248 -13.17 5.55 21.71
N GLU A 249 -14.39 5.83 21.27
CA GLU A 249 -15.48 6.25 22.15
C GLU A 249 -16.22 5.09 22.84
N LYS A 250 -16.20 3.86 22.29
CA LYS A 250 -16.93 2.73 22.91
C LYS A 250 -16.19 2.02 24.05
N MET A 251 -14.89 2.28 24.26
CA MET A 251 -14.15 1.66 25.37
C MET A 251 -14.23 2.45 26.69
N LYS A 252 -14.84 3.64 26.70
CA LYS A 252 -15.08 4.43 27.93
C LYS A 252 -16.49 4.26 28.52
N GLY A 253 -17.21 3.20 28.11
CA GLY A 253 -18.53 2.90 28.64
C GLY A 253 -18.47 2.35 30.07
N ASP A 254 -18.63 3.23 31.05
CA ASP A 254 -19.11 2.89 32.40
C ASP A 254 -20.35 2.03 32.26
N GLY A 255 -20.19 0.72 32.52
CA GLY A 255 -21.17 -0.28 32.11
C GLY A 255 -22.49 -0.12 32.84
N ASN A 256 -23.52 0.45 32.20
CA ASN A 256 -24.89 0.26 32.63
C ASN A 256 -25.97 0.77 31.65
N ASP A 257 -26.05 0.28 30.41
CA ASP A 257 -27.37 0.30 29.73
C ASP A 257 -27.49 -0.79 28.67
N GLY A 258 -28.50 -1.65 28.83
CA GLY A 258 -28.85 -2.74 27.91
C GLY A 258 -29.56 -2.25 26.65
N GLY A 259 -29.09 -1.14 26.07
CA GLY A 259 -29.60 -0.59 24.82
C GLY A 259 -29.34 -1.55 23.68
N VAL A 260 -30.42 -1.98 23.02
CA VAL A 260 -30.38 -2.77 21.80
C VAL A 260 -29.51 -2.03 20.78
N GLU A 261 -28.31 -2.53 20.50
CA GLU A 261 -27.44 -1.98 19.46
C GLU A 261 -28.16 -2.16 18.12
N GLU A 262 -28.80 -1.09 17.64
CA GLU A 262 -29.23 -1.01 16.24
C GLU A 262 -28.02 -1.32 15.36
N ALA A 263 -28.27 -2.02 14.26
CA ALA A 263 -27.25 -2.41 13.29
C ALA A 263 -26.53 -1.16 12.78
N ASN A 264 -25.38 -0.86 13.38
CA ASN A 264 -24.60 0.32 13.08
C ASN A 264 -24.17 0.23 11.61
N GLY A 265 -24.71 1.12 10.78
CA GLY A 265 -24.23 1.30 9.42
C GLY A 265 -22.72 1.57 9.42
N ILE A 266 -22.06 1.30 8.30
CA ILE A 266 -20.63 1.56 8.16
C ILE A 266 -20.41 3.08 8.24
N ASP A 267 -19.58 3.51 9.19
CA ASP A 267 -19.07 4.89 9.21
C ASP A 267 -18.02 5.04 8.10
N VAL A 268 -18.49 5.53 6.96
CA VAL A 268 -17.69 5.67 5.74
C VAL A 268 -16.51 6.63 5.95
N GLU A 269 -16.68 7.68 6.75
CA GLU A 269 -15.62 8.65 6.99
C GLU A 269 -14.49 8.03 7.83
N ALA A 270 -14.85 7.32 8.89
CA ALA A 270 -13.88 6.58 9.70
C ALA A 270 -13.17 5.49 8.87
N TRP A 271 -13.90 4.81 7.98
CA TRP A 271 -13.30 3.83 7.07
C TRP A 271 -12.33 4.48 6.08
N VAL A 272 -12.69 5.61 5.47
CA VAL A 272 -11.80 6.38 4.58
C VAL A 272 -10.53 6.82 5.30
N ASN A 273 -10.63 7.24 6.57
CA ASN A 273 -9.46 7.58 7.37
C ASN A 273 -8.52 6.36 7.56
N SER A 274 -9.07 5.15 7.66
CA SER A 274 -8.28 3.92 7.71
C SER A 274 -7.59 3.60 6.37
N ILE A 275 -8.26 3.87 5.24
CA ILE A 275 -7.68 3.75 3.89
C ILE A 275 -6.52 4.75 3.73
N VAL A 276 -6.68 5.98 4.20
CA VAL A 276 -5.65 7.03 4.13
C VAL A 276 -4.44 6.68 5.00
N GLN A 277 -4.64 6.10 6.18
CA GLN A 277 -3.54 5.59 7.01
C GLN A 277 -2.74 4.50 6.28
N ALA A 278 -3.44 3.53 5.68
CA ALA A 278 -2.79 2.50 4.86
C ALA A 278 -2.01 3.11 3.68
N ALA A 279 -2.58 4.13 3.02
CA ALA A 279 -1.91 4.84 1.94
C ALA A 279 -0.64 5.58 2.40
N GLY A 280 -0.64 6.14 3.61
CA GLY A 280 0.55 6.71 4.24
C GLY A 280 1.68 5.68 4.36
N ASP A 281 1.38 4.50 4.89
CA ASP A 281 2.37 3.45 5.10
C ASP A 281 2.85 2.83 3.77
N VAL A 282 1.96 2.70 2.76
CA VAL A 282 2.36 2.32 1.39
C VAL A 282 3.34 3.35 0.83
N MET A 283 3.04 4.64 0.96
CA MET A 283 3.90 5.71 0.45
C MET A 283 5.26 5.68 1.13
N GLU A 284 5.30 5.51 2.46
CA GLU A 284 6.52 5.43 3.22
C GLU A 284 7.41 4.26 2.73
N ARG A 285 6.82 3.07 2.52
CA ARG A 285 7.58 1.91 2.00
C ARG A 285 8.13 2.14 0.61
N LYS A 286 7.33 2.73 -0.28
CA LYS A 286 7.77 3.08 -1.65
C LYS A 286 8.89 4.12 -1.61
N PHE A 287 8.82 5.09 -0.69
CA PHE A 287 9.82 6.14 -0.55
C PHE A 287 11.17 5.61 -0.02
N TRP A 288 11.16 4.75 0.99
CA TRP A 288 12.40 4.21 1.59
C TRP A 288 13.01 3.01 0.83
N GLY A 289 12.40 2.57 -0.28
CA GLY A 289 12.96 1.51 -1.11
C GLY A 289 12.76 0.09 -0.56
N GLY A 290 11.64 -0.16 0.12
CA GLY A 290 11.11 -1.51 0.36
C GLY A 290 11.84 -2.43 1.36
N GLY A 291 13.08 -2.17 1.76
CA GLY A 291 13.83 -3.10 2.63
C GLY A 291 13.51 -2.96 4.14
N TRP A 292 12.58 -3.77 4.66
CA TRP A 292 12.43 -4.07 6.10
C TRP A 292 12.60 -5.56 6.38
#